data_AF-A0A0B6ZFP1-F1
#
_entry.id   AF-A0A0B6ZFP1-F1
#
_cell.length_a   1.000
_cell.length_b   1.000
_cell.length_c   1.000
_cell.angle_alpha   90.00
_cell.angle_beta   90.00
_cell.angle_gamma   90.00
#
_symmetry.space_group_name_H-M   'P 1'
#
loop_
_entity.id
_entity.type
_entity.pdbx_description
1 polymer ?
#
loop_
_entity_poly.entity_id
_entity_poly.type
_entity_poly.pdbx_seq_one_letter_code
_entity_poly.pdbx_strand_id
1 'polypeptide(L)'
;GCKVTGTSFVNKMASNVNAESSTQAKTGGQASSKFAKLNRLRDLELRMNEARKMNHVEVVAEDERKKRPQNFDSKRKRLEWEQEQEVKKKECAIRGEDFDRVKLLELGADEAEKWERKKRKRNPDQGFADYEQATFRQYQRLTKQIKPDQLEYDKQREKLGEDFYASANTLGLHQRKDPEEAVDRMVGDLEKQIEKRSKYSRRRTFDEEADIDYINERNMKFNQKLERFYGKHTAEIKQNLERGTAV
;
A
#
# COMPACT_ATOMS: atom_id res chain seq x y z
N GLY A 1 41.95 -4.40 0.79
CA GLY A 1 42.75 -5.63 0.65
C GLY A 1 41.83 -6.81 0.55
N CYS A 2 42.05 -7.63 -0.48
CA CYS A 2 41.51 -8.97 -0.80
C CYS A 2 40.00 -9.24 -0.90
N LYS A 3 39.62 -9.54 -2.16
CA LYS A 3 38.42 -10.22 -2.66
C LYS A 3 38.52 -11.74 -2.47
N VAL A 4 37.40 -12.44 -2.27
CA VAL A 4 37.17 -13.87 -2.62
C VAL A 4 35.64 -14.03 -2.82
N THR A 5 35.07 -13.97 -4.04
CA THR A 5 34.65 -15.11 -4.91
C THR A 5 33.96 -16.24 -4.11
N GLY A 6 32.66 -16.53 -4.25
CA GLY A 6 31.99 -16.99 -5.46
C GLY A 6 32.17 -18.49 -5.62
N THR A 7 31.20 -19.32 -5.20
CA THR A 7 30.94 -20.65 -5.80
C THR A 7 29.59 -21.21 -5.35
N SER A 8 28.75 -21.44 -6.35
CA SER A 8 27.61 -22.35 -6.41
C SER A 8 27.94 -23.76 -5.95
N PHE A 9 27.04 -24.41 -5.20
CA PHE A 9 26.99 -25.87 -5.15
C PHE A 9 25.62 -26.34 -5.62
N VAL A 10 25.64 -26.93 -6.81
CA VAL A 10 24.52 -27.53 -7.55
C VAL A 10 24.21 -28.91 -6.94
N ASN A 11 22.93 -29.31 -7.08
CA ASN A 11 22.35 -30.66 -7.05
C ASN A 11 23.25 -31.84 -6.64
N LYS A 12 22.64 -32.78 -5.89
CA LYS A 12 22.34 -34.17 -6.33
C LYS A 12 22.27 -35.10 -5.11
N MET A 13 21.06 -35.44 -4.67
CA MET A 13 20.84 -36.68 -3.92
C MET A 13 19.54 -37.33 -4.41
N ALA A 14 19.70 -38.13 -5.47
CA ALA A 14 18.87 -39.28 -5.71
C ALA A 14 19.64 -40.54 -5.29
N SER A 15 18.91 -41.63 -5.12
CA SER A 15 19.31 -43.03 -4.91
C SER A 15 19.82 -43.47 -3.52
N ASN A 16 18.87 -43.95 -2.71
CA ASN A 16 18.66 -45.36 -2.39
C ASN A 16 19.88 -46.21 -1.96
N VAL A 17 19.93 -46.61 -0.69
CA VAL A 17 20.47 -47.93 -0.30
C VAL A 17 19.78 -48.42 0.97
N ASN A 18 18.95 -49.45 0.80
CA ASN A 18 18.51 -50.37 1.84
C ASN A 18 19.59 -51.46 1.96
N ALA A 19 20.14 -51.71 3.14
CA ALA A 19 20.92 -52.92 3.42
C ALA A 19 20.95 -53.19 4.93
N GLU A 20 20.62 -54.43 5.26
CA GLU A 20 20.31 -54.96 6.59
C GLU A 20 21.56 -55.28 7.43
N SER A 21 21.31 -55.35 8.74
CA SER A 21 21.92 -56.25 9.74
C SER A 21 23.45 -56.36 9.87
N SER A 22 23.96 -56.02 11.06
CA SER A 22 24.80 -56.97 11.80
C SER A 22 24.67 -56.76 13.31
N THR A 23 24.32 -57.83 14.00
CA THR A 23 24.27 -57.97 15.46
C THR A 23 25.65 -58.37 15.97
N GLN A 24 26.11 -57.76 17.07
CA GLN A 24 26.98 -58.45 18.04
C GLN A 24 26.61 -58.04 19.47
N ALA A 25 26.27 -59.05 20.27
CA ALA A 25 26.01 -58.95 21.69
C ALA A 25 27.31 -59.05 22.48
N LYS A 26 27.44 -58.31 23.60
CA LYS A 26 28.23 -58.75 24.77
C LYS A 26 27.55 -58.35 26.08
N THR A 27 27.70 -59.27 27.02
CA THR A 27 27.12 -59.39 28.35
C THR A 27 27.90 -58.58 29.40
N GLY A 28 27.21 -58.09 30.43
CA GLY A 28 27.84 -57.62 31.68
C GLY A 28 27.20 -56.37 32.30
N GLY A 29 26.68 -56.52 33.54
CA GLY A 29 26.38 -55.41 34.45
C GLY A 29 24.94 -54.88 34.39
N GLN A 30 24.04 -55.43 35.22
CA GLN A 30 22.67 -54.91 35.33
C GLN A 30 22.61 -53.46 35.89
N ALA A 31 23.65 -52.99 36.61
CA ALA A 31 23.73 -51.62 37.12
C ALA A 31 24.19 -50.57 36.08
N SER A 32 25.18 -50.88 35.23
CA SER A 32 25.62 -50.01 34.12
C SER A 32 24.55 -49.93 33.01
N SER A 33 23.82 -51.03 32.78
CA SER A 33 22.64 -51.05 31.90
C SER A 33 21.53 -50.13 32.42
N LYS A 34 21.28 -50.10 33.73
CA LYS A 34 20.24 -49.24 34.35
C LYS A 34 20.63 -47.76 34.27
N PHE A 35 21.88 -47.40 34.54
CA PHE A 35 22.37 -46.02 34.40
C PHE A 35 22.35 -45.53 32.94
N ALA A 36 22.76 -46.37 31.98
CA ALA A 36 22.66 -46.05 30.55
C ALA A 36 21.19 -45.90 30.09
N LYS A 37 20.27 -46.72 30.61
CA LYS A 37 18.82 -46.59 30.37
C LYS A 37 18.25 -45.30 30.97
N LEU A 38 18.70 -44.89 32.16
CA LEU A 38 18.31 -43.64 32.82
C LEU A 38 18.82 -42.41 32.07
N ASN A 39 20.06 -42.43 31.57
CA ASN A 39 20.58 -41.34 30.73
C ASN A 39 19.85 -41.25 29.40
N ARG A 40 19.54 -42.39 28.76
CA ARG A 40 18.71 -42.43 27.55
C ARG A 40 17.30 -41.89 27.80
N LEU A 41 16.71 -42.18 28.96
CA LEU A 41 15.42 -41.62 29.36
C LEU A 41 15.51 -40.10 29.54
N ARG A 42 16.55 -39.61 30.22
CA ARG A 42 16.81 -38.17 30.40
C ARG A 42 16.99 -37.45 29.05
N ASP A 43 17.71 -38.05 28.10
CA ASP A 43 17.89 -37.50 26.75
C ASP A 43 16.57 -37.47 25.97
N LEU A 44 15.72 -38.49 26.15
CA LEU A 44 14.38 -38.51 25.56
C LEU A 44 13.47 -37.45 26.19
N GLU A 45 13.53 -37.27 27.51
CA GLU A 45 12.79 -36.22 28.21
C GLU A 45 13.23 -34.82 27.77
N LEU A 46 14.54 -34.60 27.60
CA LEU A 46 15.09 -33.36 27.05
C LEU A 46 14.57 -33.11 25.63
N ARG A 47 14.65 -34.11 24.74
CA ARG A 47 14.12 -34.01 23.37
C ARG A 47 12.61 -33.78 23.34
N MET A 48 11.84 -34.41 24.24
CA MET A 48 10.41 -34.17 24.37
C MET A 48 10.12 -32.74 24.84
N ASN A 49 10.90 -32.23 25.79
CA ASN A 49 10.75 -30.86 26.30
C ASN A 49 11.14 -29.82 25.23
N GLU A 50 12.21 -30.07 24.49
CA GLU A 50 12.60 -29.28 23.32
C GLU A 50 11.49 -29.27 22.26
N ALA A 51 10.96 -30.44 21.90
CA ALA A 51 9.85 -30.55 20.95
C ALA A 51 8.59 -29.80 21.43
N ARG A 52 8.22 -29.94 22.71
CA ARG A 52 7.10 -29.20 23.31
C ARG A 52 7.31 -27.69 23.24
N LYS A 53 8.53 -27.22 23.55
CA LYS A 53 8.88 -25.79 23.51
C LYS A 53 8.84 -25.25 22.08
N MET A 54 9.42 -25.96 21.12
CA MET A 54 9.39 -25.56 19.70
C MET A 54 7.97 -25.53 19.15
N ASN A 55 7.16 -26.55 19.45
CA ASN A 55 5.75 -26.57 19.06
C ASN A 55 4.97 -25.41 19.68
N HIS A 56 5.21 -25.10 20.96
CA HIS A 56 4.55 -23.97 21.61
C HIS A 56 4.95 -22.63 20.99
N VAL A 57 6.23 -22.44 20.69
CA VAL A 57 6.73 -21.23 20.02
C VAL A 57 6.11 -21.08 18.63
N GLU A 58 6.03 -22.15 17.84
CA GLU A 58 5.40 -22.11 16.52
C GLU A 58 3.90 -21.81 16.59
N VAL A 59 3.16 -22.44 17.52
CA VAL A 59 1.73 -22.18 17.73
C VAL A 59 1.47 -20.72 18.11
N VAL A 60 2.30 -20.17 19.01
CA VAL A 60 2.22 -18.75 19.41
C VAL A 60 2.56 -17.85 18.21
N ALA A 61 3.62 -18.15 17.46
CA ALA A 61 4.01 -17.38 16.29
C ALA A 61 2.97 -17.42 15.15
N GLU A 62 2.23 -18.53 14.99
CA GLU A 62 1.11 -18.62 14.06
C GLU A 62 -0.10 -17.81 14.53
N ASP A 63 -0.44 -17.87 15.82
CA ASP A 63 -1.53 -17.09 16.40
C ASP A 63 -1.24 -15.58 16.32
N GLU A 64 0.00 -15.19 16.59
CA GLU A 64 0.47 -13.83 16.35
C GLU A 64 0.36 -13.43 14.87
N ARG A 65 0.75 -14.29 13.93
CA ARG A 65 0.60 -14.03 12.49
C ARG A 65 -0.86 -13.85 12.09
N LYS A 66 -1.78 -14.62 12.65
CA LYS A 66 -3.24 -14.50 12.41
C LYS A 66 -3.82 -13.22 13.02
N LYS A 67 -3.35 -12.81 14.20
CA LYS A 67 -3.79 -11.60 14.90
C LYS A 67 -3.16 -10.32 14.35
N ARG A 68 -2.05 -10.41 13.60
CA ARG A 68 -1.35 -9.24 13.05
C ARG A 68 -2.21 -8.55 11.97
N PRO A 69 -2.41 -7.22 12.07
CA PRO A 69 -2.99 -6.46 10.97
C PRO A 69 -2.12 -6.53 9.72
N GLN A 70 -2.73 -6.59 8.54
CA GLN A 70 -2.03 -6.68 7.25
C GLN A 70 -0.97 -5.58 7.02
N ASN A 71 -1.13 -4.42 7.67
CA ASN A 71 -0.21 -3.28 7.54
C ASN A 71 0.95 -3.28 8.57
N PHE A 72 1.07 -4.30 9.43
CA PHE A 72 2.02 -4.31 10.55
C PHE A 72 3.48 -4.19 10.10
N ASP A 73 3.92 -5.02 9.15
CA ASP A 73 5.31 -5.00 8.67
C ASP A 73 5.66 -3.68 7.96
N SER A 74 4.71 -3.10 7.22
CA SER A 74 4.87 -1.79 6.60
C SER A 74 5.01 -0.68 7.64
N LYS A 75 4.23 -0.75 8.73
CA LYS A 75 4.32 0.19 9.85
C LYS A 75 5.64 0.05 10.60
N ARG A 76 6.09 -1.18 10.85
CA ARG A 76 7.38 -1.47 11.49
C ARG A 76 8.54 -0.94 10.66
N LYS A 77 8.58 -1.27 9.37
CA LYS A 77 9.60 -0.76 8.44
C LYS A 77 9.61 0.77 8.36
N ARG A 78 8.44 1.41 8.44
CA ARG A 78 8.34 2.88 8.49
C ARG A 78 8.93 3.45 9.78
N LEU A 79 8.64 2.82 10.93
CA LEU A 79 9.21 3.22 12.23
C LEU A 79 10.71 3.01 12.29
N GLU A 80 11.21 1.87 11.80
CA GLU A 80 12.65 1.57 11.66
C GLU A 80 13.33 2.64 10.80
N TRP A 81 12.76 2.96 9.63
CA TRP A 81 13.27 4.03 8.77
C TRP A 81 13.27 5.40 9.45
N GLU A 82 12.21 5.75 10.18
CA GLU A 82 12.12 7.03 10.92
C GLU A 82 13.18 7.12 12.02
N GLN A 83 13.42 6.02 12.75
CA GLN A 83 14.49 5.93 13.74
C GLN A 83 15.87 6.09 13.09
N GLU A 84 16.12 5.43 11.97
CA GLU A 84 17.37 5.57 11.22
C GLU A 84 17.59 7.02 10.74
N GLN A 85 16.54 7.71 10.25
CA GLN A 85 16.63 9.11 9.86
C GLN A 85 16.96 10.02 11.06
N GLU A 86 16.33 9.78 12.21
CA GLU A 86 16.60 10.52 13.44
C GLU A 86 18.03 10.30 13.96
N VAL A 87 18.53 9.07 13.90
CA VAL A 87 19.92 8.74 14.25
C VAL A 87 20.88 9.47 13.32
N LYS A 88 20.70 9.38 12.00
CA LYS A 88 21.53 10.09 11.01
C LYS A 88 21.49 11.61 11.23
N LYS A 89 20.33 12.18 11.56
CA LYS A 89 20.19 13.62 11.85
C LYS A 89 20.99 14.03 13.08
N LYS A 90 20.95 13.22 14.14
CA LYS A 90 21.75 13.44 15.36
C LYS A 90 23.25 13.33 15.08
N GLU A 91 23.68 12.33 14.29
CA GLU A 91 25.07 12.17 13.88
C GLU A 91 25.57 13.37 13.05
N CYS A 92 24.78 13.83 12.07
CA CYS A 92 25.10 15.03 11.29
C CYS A 92 25.19 16.29 12.17
N ALA A 93 24.28 16.44 13.14
CA ALA A 93 24.29 17.55 14.08
C ALA A 93 25.53 17.54 14.99
N ILE A 94 25.96 16.36 15.47
CA ILE A 94 27.20 16.20 16.24
C ILE A 94 28.42 16.56 15.38
N ARG A 95 28.39 16.21 14.08
CA ARG A 95 29.45 16.51 13.11
C ARG A 95 29.47 17.97 12.66
N GLY A 96 28.39 18.71 12.90
CA GLY A 96 28.20 20.09 12.43
C GLY A 96 27.85 20.19 10.93
N GLU A 97 27.34 19.12 10.33
CA GLU A 97 26.93 19.08 8.92
C GLU A 97 25.41 19.25 8.78
N ASP A 98 24.97 19.94 7.72
CA ASP A 98 23.55 20.05 7.37
C ASP A 98 23.01 18.72 6.84
N PHE A 99 22.06 18.11 7.58
CA PHE A 99 21.44 16.82 7.25
C PHE A 99 20.89 16.75 5.82
N ASP A 100 20.25 17.83 5.35
CA ASP A 100 19.67 17.87 4.00
C ASP A 100 20.73 17.81 2.91
N ARG A 101 21.90 18.43 3.13
CA ARG A 101 23.02 18.41 2.18
C ARG A 101 23.64 17.01 2.11
N VAL A 102 23.87 16.35 3.26
CA VAL A 102 24.37 14.96 3.31
C VAL A 102 23.41 14.02 2.59
N LYS A 103 22.11 14.19 2.81
CA LYS A 103 21.07 13.40 2.15
C LYS A 103 21.02 13.60 0.63
N LEU A 104 21.24 14.83 0.16
CA LEU A 104 21.33 15.15 -1.27
C LEU A 104 22.57 14.51 -1.92
N LEU A 105 23.68 14.39 -1.19
CA LEU A 105 24.91 13.72 -1.65
C LEU A 105 24.74 12.19 -1.73
N GLU A 106 23.99 11.60 -0.80
CA GLU A 106 23.67 10.15 -0.81
C GLU A 106 22.68 9.78 -1.93
N LEU A 107 21.89 10.73 -2.43
CA LEU A 107 20.87 10.47 -3.45
C LEU A 107 21.54 10.27 -4.83
N GLY A 108 21.58 9.02 -5.30
CA GLY A 108 22.08 8.68 -6.63
C GLY A 108 21.27 9.32 -7.76
N ALA A 109 21.91 9.61 -8.89
CA ALA A 109 21.27 10.26 -10.05
C ALA A 109 19.99 9.53 -10.52
N ASP A 110 19.99 8.19 -10.52
CA ASP A 110 18.83 7.37 -10.90
C ASP A 110 17.66 7.51 -9.92
N GLU A 111 17.95 7.66 -8.63
CA GLU A 111 16.93 7.84 -7.60
C GLU A 111 16.33 9.25 -7.67
N ALA A 112 17.18 10.25 -7.91
CA ALA A 112 16.77 11.63 -8.16
C ALA A 112 15.85 11.73 -9.39
N GLU A 113 16.19 11.08 -10.50
CA GLU A 113 15.38 11.09 -11.72
C GLU A 113 14.00 10.44 -11.49
N LYS A 114 13.96 9.30 -10.78
CA LYS A 114 12.69 8.64 -10.41
C LYS A 114 11.85 9.55 -9.50
N TRP A 115 12.47 10.26 -8.56
CA TRP A 115 11.81 11.21 -7.68
C TRP A 115 11.22 12.39 -8.46
N GLU A 116 11.98 12.97 -9.38
CA GLU A 116 11.51 14.06 -10.24
C GLU A 116 10.37 13.60 -11.16
N ARG A 117 10.47 12.39 -11.73
CA ARG A 117 9.38 11.81 -12.53
C ARG A 117 8.10 11.60 -11.72
N LYS A 118 8.21 11.24 -10.43
CA LYS A 118 7.04 11.12 -9.53
C LYS A 118 6.44 12.50 -9.21
N LYS A 119 7.26 13.51 -8.92
CA LYS A 119 6.78 14.89 -8.69
C LYS A 119 6.03 15.43 -9.92
N ARG A 120 6.59 15.25 -11.13
CA ARG A 120 5.96 15.68 -12.40
C ARG A 120 4.61 15.02 -12.68
N LYS A 121 4.35 13.83 -12.13
CA LYS A 121 3.07 13.12 -12.28
C LYS A 121 2.00 13.55 -11.26
N ARG A 122 2.34 14.40 -10.28
CA ARG A 122 1.37 14.87 -9.28
C ARG A 122 0.47 15.93 -9.89
N ASN A 123 -0.83 15.64 -10.01
CA ASN A 123 -1.86 16.61 -10.39
C ASN A 123 -2.74 16.94 -9.16
N PRO A 124 -2.32 17.85 -8.27
CA PRO A 124 -3.10 18.23 -7.10
C PRO A 124 -4.39 18.95 -7.51
N ASP A 125 -5.42 18.87 -6.67
CA ASP A 125 -6.63 19.67 -6.86
C ASP A 125 -6.37 21.09 -6.35
N GLN A 126 -6.54 22.09 -7.21
CA GLN A 126 -6.32 23.50 -6.87
C GLN A 126 -7.59 24.16 -6.31
N GLY A 127 -8.70 23.41 -6.28
CA GLY A 127 -10.01 23.92 -5.90
C GLY A 127 -10.91 24.18 -7.11
N PHE A 128 -12.18 24.41 -6.82
CA PHE A 128 -13.18 24.72 -7.84
C PHE A 128 -13.06 26.20 -8.23
N ALA A 129 -12.71 26.45 -9.50
CA ALA A 129 -12.72 27.78 -10.09
C ALA A 129 -13.92 27.96 -11.03
N ASP A 130 -14.04 27.09 -12.05
CA ASP A 130 -15.12 27.11 -13.02
C ASP A 130 -15.51 25.68 -13.47
N TYR A 131 -16.72 25.53 -13.98
CA TYR A 131 -17.24 24.27 -14.51
C TYR A 131 -16.47 23.83 -15.76
N GLU A 132 -16.01 24.72 -16.64
CA GLU A 132 -15.25 24.34 -17.84
C GLU A 132 -13.89 23.72 -17.46
N GLN A 133 -13.22 24.29 -16.47
CA GLN A 133 -11.94 23.76 -16.00
C GLN A 133 -12.11 22.38 -15.33
N ALA A 134 -13.20 22.20 -14.57
CA ALA A 134 -13.53 20.93 -13.95
C ALA A 134 -13.86 19.85 -14.99
N THR A 135 -14.65 20.18 -16.02
CA THR A 135 -14.99 19.25 -17.10
C THR A 135 -13.77 18.90 -17.94
N PHE A 136 -12.91 19.88 -18.26
CA PHE A 136 -11.66 19.64 -18.97
C PHE A 136 -10.73 18.71 -18.19
N ARG A 137 -10.57 18.92 -16.88
CA ARG A 137 -9.78 18.02 -16.02
C ARG A 137 -10.36 16.60 -15.98
N GLN A 138 -11.68 16.46 -15.92
CA GLN A 138 -12.34 15.17 -16.03
C GLN A 138 -12.07 14.51 -17.38
N TYR A 139 -12.21 15.25 -18.48
CA TYR A 139 -11.96 14.78 -19.84
C TYR A 139 -10.51 14.30 -20.01
N GLN A 140 -9.52 15.10 -19.59
CA GLN A 140 -8.11 14.71 -19.61
C GLN A 140 -7.83 13.43 -18.80
N ARG A 141 -8.55 13.22 -17.69
CA ARG A 141 -8.42 11.99 -16.91
C ARG A 141 -9.03 10.79 -17.63
N LEU A 142 -10.20 10.96 -18.24
CA LEU A 142 -10.90 9.89 -18.96
C LEU A 142 -10.13 9.48 -20.22
N THR A 143 -9.68 10.44 -21.02
CA THR A 143 -8.85 10.19 -22.22
C THR A 143 -7.56 9.43 -21.90
N LYS A 144 -6.91 9.72 -20.76
CA LYS A 144 -5.74 8.95 -20.28
C LYS A 144 -6.06 7.53 -19.82
N GLN A 145 -7.31 7.25 -19.45
CA GLN A 145 -7.75 5.94 -18.95
C GLN A 145 -8.19 5.01 -20.08
N ILE A 146 -8.70 5.56 -21.17
CA ILE A 146 -9.11 4.80 -22.36
C ILE A 146 -7.87 4.16 -23.00
N LYS A 147 -7.92 2.85 -23.22
CA LYS A 147 -6.90 2.09 -23.95
C LYS A 147 -7.51 1.58 -25.24
N PRO A 148 -7.16 2.16 -26.41
CA PRO A 148 -7.67 1.69 -27.70
C PRO A 148 -7.18 0.28 -28.04
N ASP A 149 -8.05 -0.55 -28.60
CA ASP A 149 -7.66 -1.83 -29.19
C ASP A 149 -7.18 -1.61 -30.63
N GLN A 150 -5.87 -1.82 -30.84
CA GLN A 150 -5.23 -1.61 -32.13
C GLN A 150 -5.68 -2.65 -33.17
N LEU A 151 -5.99 -3.89 -32.76
CA LEU A 151 -6.41 -4.94 -33.68
C LEU A 151 -7.81 -4.66 -34.23
N GLU A 152 -8.71 -4.22 -33.37
CA GLU A 152 -10.05 -3.80 -33.77
C GLU A 152 -9.98 -2.58 -34.72
N TYR A 153 -9.11 -1.62 -34.39
CA TYR A 153 -8.85 -0.45 -35.22
C TYR A 153 -8.33 -0.81 -36.61
N ASP A 154 -7.30 -1.66 -36.72
CA ASP A 154 -6.72 -2.05 -38.01
C ASP A 154 -7.73 -2.81 -38.88
N LYS A 155 -8.53 -3.72 -38.30
CA LYS A 155 -9.61 -4.42 -39.01
C LYS A 155 -10.67 -3.45 -39.54
N GLN A 156 -10.99 -2.40 -38.78
CA GLN A 156 -11.96 -1.39 -39.19
C GLN A 156 -11.38 -0.50 -40.30
N ARG A 157 -10.09 -0.17 -40.22
CA ARG A 157 -9.38 0.57 -41.27
C ARG A 157 -9.36 -0.19 -42.59
N GLU A 158 -9.07 -1.49 -42.57
CA GLU A 158 -9.08 -2.32 -43.78
C GLU A 158 -10.47 -2.43 -44.41
N LYS A 159 -11.53 -2.57 -43.59
CA LYS A 159 -12.92 -2.66 -44.07
C LYS A 159 -13.43 -1.37 -44.73
N LEU A 160 -13.07 -0.22 -44.18
CA LEU A 160 -13.55 1.08 -44.65
C LEU A 160 -12.60 1.72 -45.69
N GLY A 161 -11.34 1.28 -45.77
CA GLY A 161 -10.39 1.76 -46.77
C GLY A 161 -10.20 3.27 -46.72
N GLU A 162 -10.49 3.95 -47.82
CA GLU A 162 -10.38 5.40 -47.95
C GLU A 162 -11.46 6.16 -47.16
N ASP A 163 -12.66 5.58 -47.00
CA ASP A 163 -13.76 6.16 -46.23
C ASP A 163 -13.50 6.17 -44.71
N PHE A 164 -12.45 5.48 -44.25
CA PHE A 164 -12.04 5.46 -42.85
C PHE A 164 -11.66 6.85 -42.34
N TYR A 165 -11.01 7.65 -43.18
CA TYR A 165 -10.67 9.04 -42.87
C TYR A 165 -11.79 9.96 -43.33
N ALA A 166 -12.95 9.83 -42.66
CA ALA A 166 -14.15 10.57 -43.01
C ALA A 166 -13.93 12.09 -42.97
N SER A 167 -14.32 12.77 -44.05
CA SER A 167 -14.48 14.22 -44.11
C SER A 167 -15.94 14.58 -43.83
N ALA A 168 -16.24 15.88 -43.69
CA ALA A 168 -17.63 16.35 -43.48
C ALA A 168 -18.63 15.87 -44.56
N ASN A 169 -18.14 15.48 -45.74
CA ASN A 169 -18.96 15.03 -46.88
C ASN A 169 -19.01 13.49 -47.04
N THR A 170 -18.35 12.72 -46.16
CA THR A 170 -18.35 11.25 -46.25
C THR A 170 -19.73 10.69 -45.85
N LEU A 171 -20.38 10.00 -46.77
CA LEU A 171 -21.71 9.42 -46.59
C LEU A 171 -21.63 8.04 -45.92
N GLY A 172 -22.63 7.68 -45.10
CA GLY A 172 -22.78 6.32 -44.54
C GLY A 172 -22.25 6.08 -43.12
N LEU A 173 -21.60 7.07 -42.48
CA LEU A 173 -21.05 6.91 -41.11
C LEU A 173 -22.13 6.58 -40.06
N HIS A 174 -23.36 7.08 -40.25
CA HIS A 174 -24.49 6.90 -39.34
C HIS A 174 -25.11 5.49 -39.36
N GLN A 175 -24.75 4.64 -40.34
CA GLN A 175 -25.32 3.29 -40.47
C GLN A 175 -24.55 2.23 -39.68
N ARG A 176 -23.42 2.62 -39.06
CA ARG A 176 -22.60 1.72 -38.27
C ARG A 176 -23.32 1.30 -36.98
N LYS A 177 -23.41 -0.01 -36.76
CA LYS A 177 -23.80 -0.59 -35.46
C LYS A 177 -22.56 -1.11 -34.76
N ASP A 178 -22.31 -0.61 -33.55
CA ASP A 178 -21.21 -1.07 -32.72
C ASP A 178 -21.56 -2.43 -32.08
N PRO A 179 -20.55 -3.29 -31.83
CA PRO A 179 -20.78 -4.57 -31.17
C PRO A 179 -21.26 -4.36 -29.74
N GLU A 180 -22.08 -5.28 -29.24
CA GLU A 180 -22.63 -5.22 -27.87
C GLU A 180 -21.52 -5.13 -26.80
N GLU A 181 -20.41 -5.83 -27.01
CA GLU A 181 -19.25 -5.76 -26.12
C GLU A 181 -18.68 -4.33 -25.99
N ALA A 182 -18.69 -3.52 -27.05
CA ALA A 182 -18.24 -2.14 -27.00
C ALA A 182 -19.22 -1.25 -26.22
N VAL A 183 -20.52 -1.50 -26.36
CA VAL A 183 -21.57 -0.83 -25.60
C VAL A 183 -21.43 -1.16 -24.11
N ASP A 184 -21.19 -2.42 -23.75
CA ASP A 184 -20.99 -2.84 -22.36
C ASP A 184 -19.75 -2.18 -21.73
N ARG A 185 -18.64 -2.07 -22.49
CA ARG A 185 -17.44 -1.32 -22.04
C ARG A 185 -17.77 0.14 -21.75
N MET A 186 -18.55 0.79 -22.62
CA MET A 186 -18.98 2.17 -22.42
C MET A 186 -19.88 2.33 -21.19
N VAL A 187 -20.85 1.42 -21.00
CA VAL A 187 -21.75 1.42 -19.83
C VAL A 187 -20.94 1.27 -18.54
N GLY A 188 -20.01 0.31 -18.48
CA GLY A 188 -19.16 0.13 -17.31
C GLY A 188 -18.28 1.36 -17.01
N ASP A 189 -17.85 2.11 -18.02
CA ASP A 189 -17.12 3.36 -17.81
C ASP A 189 -18.02 4.52 -17.35
N LEU A 190 -19.29 4.57 -17.78
CA LEU A 190 -20.28 5.52 -17.27
C LEU A 190 -20.63 5.24 -15.81
N GLU A 191 -20.81 3.98 -15.42
CA GLU A 191 -21.05 3.59 -14.04
C GLU A 191 -19.88 3.99 -13.12
N LYS A 192 -18.64 3.75 -13.55
CA LYS A 192 -17.43 4.22 -12.84
C LYS A 192 -17.40 5.75 -12.72
N GLN A 193 -17.90 6.48 -13.71
CA GLN A 193 -18.00 7.94 -13.64
C GLN A 193 -19.04 8.39 -12.62
N ILE A 194 -20.21 7.75 -12.60
CA ILE A 194 -21.27 8.01 -11.63
C ILE A 194 -20.78 7.72 -10.20
N GLU A 195 -20.10 6.59 -9.99
CA GLU A 195 -19.55 6.22 -8.69
C GLU A 195 -18.47 7.22 -8.22
N LYS A 196 -17.62 7.72 -9.13
CA LYS A 196 -16.66 8.78 -8.77
C LYS A 196 -17.35 10.09 -8.44
N ARG A 197 -18.44 10.44 -9.14
CA ARG A 197 -19.22 11.65 -8.89
C ARG A 197 -19.93 11.60 -7.55
N SER A 198 -20.49 10.45 -7.16
CA SER A 198 -21.15 10.29 -5.85
C SER A 198 -20.16 10.46 -4.68
N LYS A 199 -18.90 10.06 -4.87
CA LYS A 199 -17.81 10.20 -3.88
C LYS A 199 -17.13 11.58 -3.87
N TYR A 200 -17.61 12.56 -4.65
CA TYR A 200 -17.02 13.90 -4.72
C TYR A 200 -17.10 14.64 -3.38
N SER A 201 -18.27 14.58 -2.72
CA SER A 201 -18.45 15.11 -1.36
C SER A 201 -18.28 13.98 -0.36
N ARG A 202 -17.22 14.04 0.47
CA ARG A 202 -16.96 13.05 1.51
C ARG A 202 -17.53 13.52 2.84
N ARG A 203 -18.27 12.64 3.52
CA ARG A 203 -18.75 12.90 4.88
C ARG A 203 -17.55 13.00 5.83
N ARG A 204 -17.49 14.07 6.62
CA ARG A 204 -16.53 14.21 7.71
C ARG A 204 -16.99 13.36 8.89
N THR A 205 -16.06 12.76 9.62
CA THR A 205 -16.36 12.02 10.86
C THR A 205 -17.00 12.96 11.87
N PHE A 206 -18.05 12.47 12.54
CA PHE A 206 -18.66 13.20 13.65
C PHE A 206 -17.72 13.09 14.86
N ASP A 207 -17.51 14.20 15.54
CA ASP A 207 -16.74 14.25 16.78
C ASP A 207 -17.75 14.36 17.94
N GLU A 208 -17.77 13.35 18.81
CA GLU A 208 -18.74 13.25 19.91
C GLU A 208 -18.39 14.17 21.08
N GLU A 209 -17.13 14.63 21.17
CA GLU A 209 -16.65 15.51 22.25
C GLU A 209 -16.84 17.00 21.90
N ALA A 210 -17.13 17.32 20.63
CA ALA A 210 -17.31 18.70 20.20
C ALA A 210 -18.61 19.30 20.77
N ASP A 211 -18.53 20.55 21.23
CA ASP A 211 -19.69 21.30 21.72
C ASP A 211 -20.79 21.40 20.65
N ILE A 212 -21.98 20.94 21.01
CA ILE A 212 -23.13 20.87 20.11
C ILE A 212 -23.87 22.21 20.13
N ASP A 213 -23.68 23.01 19.09
CA ASP A 213 -24.34 24.32 18.91
C ASP A 213 -25.68 24.25 18.16
N TYR A 214 -26.21 23.04 17.91
CA TYR A 214 -27.36 22.80 17.04
C TYR A 214 -28.38 21.83 17.64
N ILE A 215 -29.66 22.02 17.26
CA ILE A 215 -30.77 21.15 17.68
C ILE A 215 -31.09 20.09 16.60
N ASN A 216 -30.89 20.40 15.32
CA ASN A 216 -31.19 19.49 14.20
C ASN A 216 -30.09 19.52 13.11
N GLU A 217 -30.09 18.54 12.20
CA GLU A 217 -29.04 18.43 11.16
C GLU A 217 -29.03 19.60 10.16
N ARG A 218 -30.20 20.20 9.88
CA ARG A 218 -30.29 21.38 9.00
C ARG A 218 -29.63 22.59 9.65
N ASN A 219 -29.84 22.77 10.96
CA ASN A 219 -29.23 23.81 11.78
C ASN A 219 -27.72 23.58 11.87
N MET A 220 -27.26 22.34 12.11
CA MET A 220 -25.82 22.00 12.05
C MET A 220 -25.17 22.44 10.73
N LYS A 221 -25.77 22.12 9.59
CA LYS A 221 -25.25 22.52 8.27
C LYS A 221 -25.26 24.04 8.07
N PHE A 222 -26.25 24.72 8.65
CA PHE A 222 -26.35 26.17 8.61
C PHE A 222 -25.28 26.83 9.48
N ASN A 223 -25.10 26.40 10.72
CA ASN A 223 -24.01 26.84 11.62
C ASN A 223 -22.64 26.59 10.99
N GLN A 224 -22.42 25.40 10.41
CA GLN A 224 -21.19 25.10 9.66
C GLN A 224 -20.99 26.04 8.46
N LYS A 225 -22.07 26.50 7.81
CA LYS A 225 -21.97 27.49 6.73
C LYS A 225 -21.56 28.84 7.31
N LEU A 226 -22.19 29.29 8.40
CA LEU A 226 -21.83 30.53 9.08
C LEU A 226 -20.38 30.53 9.53
N GLU A 227 -19.90 29.45 10.16
CA GLU A 227 -18.52 29.31 10.62
C GLU A 227 -17.51 29.43 9.47
N ARG A 228 -17.81 28.91 8.26
CA ARG A 228 -16.92 29.05 7.10
C ARG A 228 -16.75 30.50 6.62
N PHE A 229 -17.80 31.31 6.72
CA PHE A 229 -17.78 32.70 6.22
C PHE A 229 -17.37 33.68 7.32
N TYR A 230 -17.95 33.56 8.51
CA TYR A 230 -17.82 34.52 9.60
C TYR A 230 -16.83 34.09 10.68
N GLY A 231 -16.48 32.81 10.80
CA GLY A 231 -15.60 32.32 11.87
C GLY A 231 -14.25 33.03 11.91
N LYS A 232 -13.71 33.45 10.76
CA LYS A 232 -12.48 34.27 10.70
C LYS A 232 -12.66 35.66 11.33
N HIS A 233 -13.85 36.25 11.21
CA HIS A 233 -14.15 37.60 11.70
C HIS A 233 -14.66 37.59 13.14
N THR A 234 -15.32 36.52 13.57
CA THR A 234 -15.91 36.38 14.91
C THR A 234 -15.04 35.59 15.89
N ALA A 235 -13.79 35.29 15.52
CA ALA A 235 -12.87 34.51 16.35
C ALA A 235 -12.62 35.14 17.72
N GLU A 236 -12.47 36.46 17.78
CA GLU A 236 -12.27 37.19 19.04
C GLU A 236 -13.51 37.12 19.94
N ILE A 237 -14.70 37.32 19.37
CA ILE A 237 -15.97 37.20 20.09
C ILE A 237 -16.14 35.78 20.65
N LYS A 238 -15.81 34.76 19.86
CA LYS A 238 -15.87 33.35 20.28
C LYS A 238 -14.93 33.07 21.45
N GLN A 239 -13.68 33.54 21.38
CA GLN A 239 -12.74 33.38 22.49
C GLN A 239 -13.18 34.13 23.76
N ASN A 240 -13.79 35.31 23.62
CA ASN A 240 -14.31 36.06 24.79
C ASN A 240 -15.47 35.32 25.46
N LEU A 241 -16.33 34.65 24.69
CA LEU A 241 -17.39 33.80 25.23
C LEU A 241 -16.81 32.58 25.97
N GLU A 242 -15.81 31.92 25.38
CA GLU A 242 -15.10 30.79 26.00
C GLU A 242 -14.34 31.20 27.27
N ARG A 243 -13.87 32.45 27.35
CA ARG A 243 -13.21 33.05 28.54
C ARG A 243 -14.19 33.61 29.59
N GLY A 244 -15.50 33.46 29.38
CA GLY A 244 -16.51 33.86 30.36
C GLY A 244 -16.90 35.34 30.29
N THR A 245 -16.87 35.96 29.11
CA THR A 245 -17.30 37.35 28.84
C THR A 245 -16.57 38.42 29.66
N ALA A 246 -15.46 38.07 30.30
CA ALA A 246 -14.55 39.01 30.92
C ALA A 246 -13.74 39.71 29.81
N VAL A 247 -13.93 41.02 29.70
CA VAL A 247 -13.04 41.91 28.93
C VAL A 247 -11.73 42.07 29.68
#